data_AF-A0A2C9XXH3-F1
#
_entry.id   AF-A0A2C9XXH3-F1
#
_cell.length_a   1.000
_cell.length_b   1.000
_cell.length_c   1.000
_cell.angle_alpha   90.00
_cell.angle_beta   90.00
_cell.angle_gamma   90.00
#
_symmetry.space_group_name_H-M   'P 1'
#
loop_
_entity.id
_entity.type
_entity.pdbx_description
1 polymer ?
#
loop_
_entity_poly.entity_id
_entity_poly.type
_entity_poly.pdbx_seq_one_letter_code
_entity_poly.pdbx_strand_id
1 'polypeptide(L)'
;MHALRNALIPVVTVIGLQVGTLLAGAVLTETLFSWPGVGKWLIDAISRRDYPVVQGGILMIATLVILVNLIVDLLYGVLNPRIRHTR
;
A
#
# COMPACT_ATOMS: atom_id res chain seq x y z
N MET A 1 25.64 1.96 5.32
CA MET A 1 24.76 3.14 5.33
C MET A 1 24.35 3.66 3.93
N HIS A 2 24.51 2.88 2.84
CA HIS A 2 24.00 3.25 1.50
C HIS A 2 22.90 2.31 0.98
N ALA A 3 22.75 1.13 1.60
CA ALA A 3 21.77 0.13 1.19
C ALA A 3 20.32 0.56 1.48
N LEU A 4 20.06 1.31 2.56
CA LEU A 4 18.71 1.68 2.98
C LEU A 4 18.02 2.62 1.98
N ARG A 5 18.71 3.68 1.53
CA ARG A 5 18.15 4.63 0.55
C ARG A 5 18.07 4.03 -0.86
N ASN A 6 18.98 3.11 -1.21
CA ASN A 6 19.03 2.48 -2.53
C ASN A 6 18.09 1.27 -2.67
N ALA A 7 17.70 0.61 -1.56
CA ALA A 7 16.73 -0.48 -1.54
C ALA A 7 15.27 0.03 -1.53
N LEU A 8 15.01 1.24 -1.03
CA LEU A 8 13.67 1.83 -1.01
C LEU A 8 13.10 2.06 -2.42
N ILE A 9 13.95 2.36 -3.41
CA ILE A 9 13.52 2.59 -4.80
C ILE A 9 12.91 1.30 -5.42
N PRO A 10 13.60 0.15 -5.43
CA PRO A 10 13.01 -1.10 -5.93
C PRO A 10 11.87 -1.62 -5.05
N VAL A 11 11.91 -1.43 -3.73
CA VAL A 11 10.83 -1.86 -2.82
C VAL A 11 9.52 -1.13 -3.10
N VAL A 12 9.55 0.21 -3.22
CA VAL A 12 8.36 1.00 -3.56
C VAL A 12 7.83 0.62 -4.94
N THR A 13 8.71 0.36 -5.90
CA THR A 13 8.32 -0.06 -7.27
C THR A 13 7.64 -1.43 -7.26
N VAL A 14 8.18 -2.41 -6.53
CA VAL A 14 7.62 -3.76 -6.42
C VAL A 14 6.29 -3.74 -5.67
N ILE A 15 6.19 -2.96 -4.58
CA ILE A 15 4.94 -2.79 -3.84
C ILE A 15 3.87 -2.15 -4.73
N GLY A 16 4.21 -1.11 -5.51
CA GLY A 16 3.27 -0.49 -6.43
C GLY A 16 2.70 -1.46 -7.47
N LEU A 17 3.56 -2.30 -8.06
CA LEU A 17 3.13 -3.35 -9.00
C LEU A 17 2.27 -4.42 -8.32
N GLN A 18 2.65 -4.87 -7.12
CA GLN A 18 1.91 -5.89 -6.37
C GLN A 18 0.55 -5.38 -5.88
N VAL A 19 0.46 -4.13 -5.42
CA VAL A 19 -0.81 -3.50 -4.99
C VAL A 19 -1.79 -3.44 -6.15
N GLY A 20 -1.36 -3.09 -7.36
CA GLY A 20 -2.24 -3.13 -8.54
C GLY A 20 -2.80 -4.53 -8.81
N THR A 21 -1.97 -5.56 -8.63
CA THR A 21 -2.36 -6.95 -8.84
C THR A 21 -3.31 -7.45 -7.75
N LEU A 22 -3.04 -7.10 -6.49
CA LEU A 22 -3.88 -7.42 -5.34
C LEU A 22 -5.22 -6.69 -5.38
N LEU A 23 -5.25 -5.42 -5.78
CA LEU A 23 -6.47 -4.66 -5.97
C LEU A 23 -7.34 -5.27 -7.08
N ALA A 24 -6.73 -5.67 -8.21
CA ALA A 24 -7.46 -6.36 -9.27
C ALA A 24 -8.08 -7.68 -8.77
N GLY A 25 -7.33 -8.47 -8.00
CA GLY A 25 -7.85 -9.68 -7.35
C GLY A 25 -8.96 -9.41 -6.34
N ALA A 26 -8.79 -8.40 -5.48
CA ALA A 26 -9.77 -7.99 -4.48
C ALA A 26 -11.08 -7.55 -5.13
N VAL A 27 -11.01 -6.70 -6.16
CA VAL A 27 -12.18 -6.24 -6.93
C VAL A 27 -12.92 -7.40 -7.59
N LEU A 28 -12.20 -8.38 -8.17
CA LEU A 28 -12.82 -9.57 -8.75
C LEU A 28 -13.58 -10.36 -7.69
N THR A 29 -13.00 -10.56 -6.51
CA THR A 29 -13.69 -11.26 -5.40
C THR A 29 -14.87 -10.45 -4.85
N GLU A 30 -14.77 -9.13 -4.72
CA GLU A 30 -15.85 -8.24 -4.29
C GLU A 30 -17.02 -8.23 -5.28
N THR A 31 -16.72 -8.31 -6.59
CA THR A 31 -17.72 -8.32 -7.66
C THR A 31 -18.42 -9.67 -7.74
N LEU A 32 -17.68 -10.78 -7.74
CA LEU A 32 -18.23 -12.13 -7.88
C LEU A 32 -19.04 -12.56 -6.65
N PHE A 33 -18.59 -12.23 -5.43
CA PHE A 33 -19.29 -12.59 -4.20
C PHE A 33 -20.25 -11.49 -3.70
N SER A 34 -20.41 -10.39 -4.46
CA SER A 34 -21.20 -9.21 -4.05
C SER A 34 -20.81 -8.65 -2.67
N TRP A 35 -19.56 -8.85 -2.26
CA TRP A 35 -19.06 -8.37 -0.97
C TRP A 35 -18.85 -6.85 -1.02
N PRO A 36 -19.44 -6.06 -0.11
CA PRO A 36 -19.24 -4.62 -0.07
C PRO A 36 -17.82 -4.33 0.42
N GLY A 37 -16.95 -3.97 -0.50
CA GLY A 37 -15.54 -3.67 -0.24
C GLY A 37 -15.08 -2.35 -0.84
N VAL A 38 -13.87 -1.94 -0.45
CA VAL A 38 -13.31 -0.62 -0.77
C VAL A 38 -12.96 -0.51 -2.24
N GLY A 39 -12.59 -1.62 -2.91
CA GLY A 39 -12.23 -1.63 -4.33
C GLY A 39 -13.42 -1.35 -5.25
N LYS A 40 -14.52 -2.07 -5.05
CA LYS A 40 -15.79 -1.89 -5.75
C LYS A 40 -16.36 -0.49 -5.50
N TRP A 41 -16.28 0.01 -4.26
CA TRP A 41 -16.69 1.37 -3.93
C TRP A 41 -15.89 2.44 -4.67
N LEU A 42 -14.56 2.28 -4.78
CA LEU A 42 -13.69 3.19 -5.52
C LEU A 42 -13.98 3.16 -7.03
N ILE A 43 -14.22 1.97 -7.61
CA ILE A 43 -14.57 1.81 -9.03
C ILE A 43 -15.92 2.46 -9.34
N ASP A 44 -16.91 2.25 -8.47
CA ASP A 44 -18.22 2.91 -8.61
C ASP A 44 -18.10 4.44 -8.51
N ALA A 45 -17.25 4.95 -7.61
CA ALA A 45 -16.98 6.39 -7.48
C ALA A 45 -16.27 6.97 -8.73
N ILE A 46 -15.32 6.24 -9.31
CA ILE A 46 -14.66 6.61 -10.58
C ILE A 46 -15.68 6.63 -11.72
N SER A 47 -16.54 5.60 -11.81
CA SER A 47 -17.57 5.49 -12.83
C SER A 47 -18.60 6.64 -12.74
N ARG A 48 -18.99 7.01 -11.51
CA ARG A 48 -19.88 8.14 -11.22
C ARG A 48 -19.20 9.51 -11.33
N ARG A 49 -17.90 9.56 -11.64
CA ARG A 49 -17.06 10.78 -11.66
C ARG A 49 -17.15 11.59 -10.37
N ASP A 50 -17.31 10.91 -9.24
CA ASP A 50 -17.44 11.54 -7.94
C ASP A 50 -16.04 11.82 -7.36
N TYR A 51 -15.40 12.88 -7.89
CA TYR A 51 -14.02 13.24 -7.59
C TYR A 51 -13.69 13.36 -6.08
N PRO A 52 -14.56 13.95 -5.22
CA PRO A 52 -14.30 14.01 -3.78
C PRO A 52 -14.18 12.63 -3.14
N VAL A 53 -15.03 11.69 -3.56
CA VAL A 53 -15.05 10.32 -3.04
C VAL A 53 -13.81 9.55 -3.47
N VAL A 54 -13.43 9.68 -4.75
CA VAL A 54 -12.21 9.07 -5.28
C VAL A 54 -10.97 9.60 -4.58
N GLN A 55 -10.87 10.92 -4.38
CA GLN A 55 -9.75 11.54 -3.70
C GLN A 55 -9.66 11.11 -2.24
N GLY A 56 -10.79 11.04 -1.52
CA GLY A 56 -10.84 10.51 -0.15
C GLY A 56 -10.43 9.04 -0.06
N GLY A 57 -10.92 8.21 -0.99
CA GLY A 57 -10.55 6.79 -1.06
C GLY A 57 -9.05 6.58 -1.32
N ILE A 58 -8.48 7.34 -2.26
CA ILE A 58 -7.04 7.29 -2.55
C ILE A 58 -6.22 7.74 -1.35
N LEU A 59 -6.59 8.83 -0.67
CA LEU A 59 -5.88 9.31 0.52
C LEU A 59 -5.93 8.29 1.67
N MET A 60 -7.07 7.62 1.86
CA MET A 60 -7.21 6.57 2.87
C MET A 60 -6.27 5.39 2.59
N ILE A 61 -6.25 4.89 1.34
CA ILE A 61 -5.37 3.80 0.92
C ILE A 61 -3.89 4.22 1.04
N ALA A 62 -3.54 5.42 0.58
CA ALA A 62 -2.18 5.94 0.68
C ALA A 62 -1.70 6.02 2.14
N THR A 63 -2.54 6.53 3.03
CA THR A 63 -2.23 6.62 4.47
C THR A 63 -2.02 5.23 5.07
N LEU A 64 -2.87 4.26 4.73
CA LEU A 64 -2.71 2.87 5.18
C LEU A 64 -1.37 2.29 4.72
N VAL A 65 -1.02 2.48 3.44
CA VAL A 65 0.25 2.00 2.87
C VAL A 65 1.45 2.66 3.56
N ILE A 66 1.38 3.96 3.85
CA ILE A 66 2.44 4.67 4.60
C ILE A 66 2.58 4.08 6.01
N LEU A 67 1.47 3.82 6.71
CA LEU A 67 1.50 3.21 8.04
C LEU A 67 2.11 1.81 8.02
N VAL A 68 1.73 0.98 7.04
CA VAL A 68 2.30 -0.37 6.88
C VAL A 68 3.81 -0.28 6.62
N ASN A 69 4.25 0.59 5.72
CA ASN A 69 5.69 0.80 5.48
C ASN A 69 6.42 1.29 6.74
N LEU A 70 5.82 2.22 7.48
CA LEU A 70 6.40 2.71 8.74
C LEU A 70 6.53 1.58 9.79
N ILE A 71 5.52 0.72 9.90
CA ILE A 71 5.56 -0.45 10.79
C ILE A 71 6.66 -1.42 10.35
N VAL A 72 6.79 -1.67 9.05
CA VAL A 72 7.83 -2.53 8.48
C VAL A 72 9.22 -1.94 8.78
N ASP A 73 9.42 -0.64 8.57
CA ASP A 73 10.68 0.05 8.87
C ASP A 73 11.02 0.01 10.37
N LEU A 74 10.01 0.20 11.24
CA LEU A 74 10.18 0.10 12.68
C LEU A 74 10.55 -1.34 13.10
N LEU A 75 9.85 -2.34 12.56
CA LEU A 75 10.14 -3.75 12.79
C LEU A 75 11.55 -4.10 12.32
N TYR A 76 11.97 -3.62 11.14
CA TYR A 76 13.35 -3.79 10.68
C TYR A 76 14.35 -3.10 11.61
N GLY A 77 14.05 -1.90 12.12
CA GLY A 77 14.90 -1.21 13.10
C GLY A 77 15.06 -2.01 14.40
N VAL A 78 13.99 -2.66 14.86
CA VAL A 78 13.99 -3.46 16.09
C VAL A 78 14.60 -4.85 15.89
N LEU A 79 14.30 -5.53 14.78
CA LEU A 79 14.82 -6.88 14.47
C LEU A 79 16.28 -6.90 14.03
N ASN A 80 16.90 -5.75 13.75
CA ASN A 80 18.27 -5.69 13.26
C ASN A 80 19.28 -5.30 14.37
N PRO A 81 19.79 -6.26 15.19
CA PRO A 81 20.74 -6.00 16.27
C PRO A 81 22.14 -5.56 15.78
N ARG A 82 22.42 -5.52 14.46
CA ARG A 82 23.73 -5.13 13.92
C ARG A 82 23.94 -3.61 13.79
N ILE A 83 22.93 -2.78 14.03
CA ILE A 83 23.11 -1.31 14.06
C ILE A 83 23.93 -0.87 15.29
N ARG A 84 24.13 -1.76 16.29
CA ARG A 84 24.85 -1.45 17.54
C ARG A 84 26.36 -1.71 17.51
N HIS A 85 26.93 -2.29 16.46
CA HIS A 85 28.37 -2.62 16.40
C HIS A 85 29.09 -1.97 15.21
N THR A 86 29.06 -0.65 15.14
CA THR A 86 30.12 0.09 14.45
C THR A 86 30.44 1.32 15.31
N ARG A 87 31.12 1.05 16.42
CA ARG A 87 32.14 1.96 16.94
C ARG A 87 33.38 1.80 16.08
#